data_AF-A0A343A3X5-F1
#
_entry.id   AF-A0A343A3X5-F1
#
_cell.length_a   1.000
_cell.length_b   1.000
_cell.length_c   1.000
_cell.angle_alpha   90.00
_cell.angle_beta   90.00
_cell.angle_gamma   90.00
#
_symmetry.space_group_name_H-M   'P 1'
#
loop_
_entity.id
_entity.type
_entity.pdbx_description
1 polymer ?
#
loop_
_entity_poly.entity_id
_entity_poly.type
_entity_poly.pdbx_seq_one_letter_code
_entity_poly.pdbx_strand_id
1 'polypeptide(L)'
;MFILTLILGTLISISSYSWLGTWMGLEMNLLSFIPLIKENNNSFSSESSIKYFLIQALASSMFLISIIILMTMSNLLNEFFINNFMLSMIMNSSLLMKMGAAPFHFWFPEIIEGLNWMNSLILMTWQKIAPMMLLSYSIKFNNFIIIIILMSTLIGSISGLNQISMRKLMAYSSINHLGWMLSSFLFNEMLWINYFILYFYMLISLIYILNKFKIFYMKQMFLILNKNTMIKFIFSLNFLSLGGLPPFLGFMPKWLIIQHLSMNYMFLLLFMILMSLITLFFYMRIIYSSLIFMNNQLIFNSLITIKINSIILIMSFFSINGLIIITMLNNYL
;
A
#
# COMPACT_ATOMS: atom_id res chain seq x y z
N MET A 1 0.22 -1.79 24.22
CA MET A 1 1.66 -1.53 24.28
C MET A 1 2.31 -1.56 22.89
N PHE A 2 2.30 -2.67 22.16
CA PHE A 2 3.01 -2.76 20.88
C PHE A 2 2.56 -1.76 19.80
N ILE A 3 1.27 -1.45 19.69
CA ILE A 3 0.78 -0.41 18.76
C ILE A 3 1.33 0.98 19.10
N LEU A 4 1.43 1.31 20.39
CA LEU A 4 1.97 2.60 20.83
C LEU A 4 3.47 2.70 20.50
N THR A 5 4.25 1.65 20.76
CA THR A 5 5.68 1.61 20.39
C THR A 5 5.88 1.65 18.88
N LEU A 6 4.96 1.09 18.11
CA LEU A 6 4.98 1.13 16.65
C LEU A 6 4.79 2.55 16.12
N ILE A 7 3.79 3.27 16.67
CA ILE A 7 3.55 4.69 16.36
C ILE A 7 4.75 5.53 16.78
N LEU A 8 5.28 5.31 17.99
CA LEU A 8 6.46 6.03 18.49
C LEU A 8 7.68 5.81 17.59
N GLY A 9 7.96 4.57 17.16
CA GLY A 9 9.06 4.27 16.25
C GLY A 9 8.95 5.05 14.94
N THR A 10 7.76 5.11 14.35
CA THR A 10 7.53 5.93 13.15
C THR A 10 7.71 7.43 13.41
N LEU A 11 7.20 7.96 14.53
CA LEU A 11 7.35 9.38 14.86
C LEU A 11 8.81 9.77 15.12
N ILE A 12 9.57 8.93 15.82
CA ILE A 12 11.00 9.11 16.05
C ILE A 12 11.74 9.16 14.71
N SER A 13 11.43 8.23 13.79
CA SER A 13 12.11 8.20 12.49
C SER A 13 11.86 9.42 11.60
N ILE A 14 10.70 10.07 11.74
CA ILE A 14 10.34 11.25 10.94
C ILE A 14 10.90 12.53 11.58
N SER A 15 10.92 12.61 12.91
CA SER A 15 11.33 13.82 13.64
C SER A 15 12.83 13.90 13.95
N SER A 16 13.57 12.81 13.82
CA SER A 16 14.99 12.78 14.19
C SER A 16 15.87 13.59 13.23
N TYR A 17 16.73 14.43 13.80
CA TYR A 17 17.73 15.21 13.04
C TYR A 17 18.93 14.39 12.55
N SER A 18 19.23 13.24 13.16
CA SER A 18 20.38 12.41 12.80
C SER A 18 19.96 11.09 12.16
N TRP A 19 20.74 10.63 11.19
CA TRP A 19 20.51 9.34 10.51
C TRP A 19 20.62 8.13 11.45
N LEU A 20 21.39 8.23 12.53
CA LEU A 20 21.38 7.19 13.56
C LEU A 20 20.03 7.15 14.31
N GLY A 21 19.46 8.32 14.60
CA GLY A 21 18.12 8.43 15.21
C GLY A 21 17.03 7.87 14.29
N THR A 22 17.11 8.13 12.98
CA THR A 22 16.17 7.56 12.00
C THR A 22 16.25 6.03 12.00
N TRP A 23 17.47 5.46 12.01
CA TRP A 23 17.68 4.02 12.10
C TRP A 23 17.10 3.43 13.39
N MET A 24 17.31 4.06 14.55
CA MET A 24 16.73 3.62 15.82
C MET A 24 15.20 3.58 15.76
N GLY A 25 14.55 4.60 15.19
CA GLY A 25 13.09 4.63 15.01
C GLY A 25 12.58 3.50 14.12
N LEU A 26 13.31 3.20 13.03
CA LEU A 26 12.99 2.09 12.15
C LEU A 26 13.14 0.71 12.81
N GLU A 27 14.14 0.53 13.70
CA GLU A 27 14.31 -0.70 14.48
C GLU A 27 13.23 -0.87 15.55
N MET A 28 12.86 0.21 16.24
CA MET A 28 11.73 0.17 17.18
C MET A 28 10.43 -0.24 16.48
N ASN A 29 10.20 0.28 15.27
CA ASN A 29 9.06 -0.10 14.45
C ASN A 29 9.08 -1.61 14.12
N LEU A 30 10.22 -2.13 13.64
CA LEU A 30 10.42 -3.55 13.35
C LEU A 30 10.11 -4.43 14.57
N LEU A 31 10.76 -4.15 15.72
CA LEU A 31 10.63 -4.95 16.94
C LEU A 31 9.22 -4.90 17.51
N SER A 32 8.51 -3.78 17.37
CA SER A 32 7.13 -3.64 17.82
C SER A 32 6.12 -4.37 16.95
N PHE A 33 6.39 -4.53 15.66
CA PHE A 33 5.46 -5.17 14.73
C PHE A 33 5.49 -6.70 14.81
N ILE A 34 6.63 -7.31 15.12
CA ILE A 34 6.76 -8.78 15.22
C ILE A 34 5.78 -9.40 16.24
N PRO A 35 5.65 -8.89 17.48
CA PRO A 35 4.64 -9.37 18.42
C PRO A 35 3.20 -9.17 17.94
N LEU A 36 2.93 -8.15 17.12
CA LEU A 36 1.59 -7.94 16.55
C LEU A 36 1.26 -8.99 15.49
N ILE A 37 2.25 -9.43 14.70
CA ILE A 37 2.09 -10.50 13.71
C ILE A 37 1.84 -11.85 14.38
N LYS A 38 2.60 -12.15 15.44
CA LYS A 38 2.62 -13.47 16.05
C LYS A 38 1.32 -13.75 16.80
N GLU A 39 0.47 -14.59 16.21
CA GLU A 39 -0.72 -15.10 16.89
C GLU A 39 -0.39 -16.42 17.57
N ASN A 40 -0.95 -16.60 18.77
CA ASN A 40 -0.77 -17.85 19.51
C ASN A 40 -1.36 -19.01 18.69
N ASN A 41 -0.58 -20.09 18.56
CA ASN A 41 -0.96 -21.36 17.95
C ASN A 41 -1.15 -21.38 16.42
N ASN A 42 -0.64 -20.38 15.68
CA ASN A 42 -0.73 -20.40 14.22
C ASN A 42 0.67 -20.43 13.55
N SER A 43 1.03 -21.58 12.97
CA SER A 43 2.31 -21.79 12.28
C SER A 43 2.55 -20.81 11.13
N PHE A 44 1.50 -20.43 10.40
CA PHE A 44 1.60 -19.44 9.32
C PHE A 44 1.96 -18.05 9.82
N SER A 45 1.45 -17.67 11.01
CA SER A 45 1.80 -16.39 11.63
C SER A 45 3.25 -16.41 12.16
N SER A 46 3.74 -17.55 12.66
CA SER A 46 5.13 -17.67 13.06
C SER A 46 6.09 -17.61 11.87
N GLU A 47 5.78 -18.29 10.75
CA GLU A 47 6.60 -18.23 9.53
C GLU A 47 6.66 -16.80 8.98
N SER A 48 5.52 -16.11 8.91
CA SER A 48 5.46 -14.73 8.42
C SER A 48 6.24 -13.76 9.34
N SER A 49 6.22 -13.97 10.66
CA SER A 49 7.00 -13.17 11.63
C SER A 49 8.52 -13.34 11.43
N ILE A 50 8.98 -14.56 11.17
CA ILE A 50 10.41 -14.86 10.95
C ILE A 50 10.87 -14.27 9.60
N LYS A 51 10.07 -14.43 8.54
CA LYS A 51 10.35 -13.81 7.24
C LYS A 51 10.43 -12.29 7.35
N TYR A 52 9.48 -11.67 8.09
CA TYR A 52 9.47 -10.22 8.30
C TYR A 52 10.73 -9.76 9.02
N PHE A 53 11.09 -10.41 10.13
CA PHE A 53 12.28 -10.09 10.90
C PHE A 53 13.55 -10.14 10.05
N LEU A 54 13.79 -11.25 9.35
CA LEU A 54 15.02 -11.45 8.57
C LEU A 54 15.19 -10.38 7.48
N ILE A 55 14.15 -10.15 6.69
CA ILE A 55 14.20 -9.20 5.57
C ILE A 55 14.33 -7.75 6.07
N GLN A 56 13.60 -7.37 7.11
CA GLN A 56 13.63 -6.01 7.63
C GLN A 56 14.92 -5.71 8.40
N ALA A 57 15.52 -6.71 9.07
CA ALA A 57 16.83 -6.59 9.71
C ALA A 57 17.97 -6.53 8.68
N LEU A 58 17.86 -7.25 7.56
CA LEU A 58 18.78 -7.11 6.44
C LEU A 58 18.70 -5.71 5.82
N ALA A 59 17.49 -5.20 5.61
CA ALA A 59 17.30 -3.86 5.10
C ALA A 59 17.82 -2.78 6.08
N SER A 60 17.60 -2.94 7.39
CA SER A 60 18.08 -1.99 8.39
C SER A 60 19.60 -1.99 8.55
N SER A 61 20.25 -3.16 8.47
CA SER A 61 21.72 -3.26 8.48
C SER A 61 22.34 -2.64 7.22
N MET A 62 21.76 -2.86 6.03
CA MET A 62 22.19 -2.18 4.80
C MET A 62 22.05 -0.66 4.91
N PHE A 63 20.95 -0.18 5.49
CA PHE A 63 20.75 1.25 5.77
C PHE A 63 21.85 1.78 6.71
N LEU A 64 22.12 1.10 7.83
CA LEU A 64 23.14 1.50 8.78
C LEU A 64 24.56 1.52 8.18
N ILE A 65 24.90 0.50 7.39
CA ILE A 65 26.20 0.44 6.68
C ILE A 65 26.35 1.64 5.75
N SER A 66 25.30 1.99 5.00
CA SER A 66 25.34 3.17 4.12
C SER A 66 25.59 4.46 4.91
N ILE A 67 24.95 4.62 6.08
CA ILE A 67 25.16 5.79 6.95
C ILE A 67 26.59 5.81 7.49
N ILE A 68 27.13 4.69 7.98
CA ILE A 68 28.48 4.63 8.54
C ILE A 68 29.52 5.02 7.48
N ILE A 69 29.41 4.49 6.27
CA ILE A 69 30.33 4.85 5.17
C ILE A 69 30.19 6.33 4.79
N LEU A 70 28.98 6.89 4.89
CA LEU A 70 28.77 8.30 4.60
C LEU A 70 29.42 9.20 5.65
N MET A 71 29.32 8.82 6.93
CA MET A 71 29.95 9.52 8.05
C MET A 71 31.47 9.44 8.00
N THR A 72 32.05 8.32 7.55
CA THR A 72 33.52 8.21 7.42
C THR A 72 34.06 9.03 6.27
N MET A 73 33.31 9.16 5.18
CA MET A 73 33.72 9.93 3.99
C MET A 73 33.46 11.44 4.15
N SER A 74 32.51 11.85 4.99
CA SER A 74 32.16 13.25 5.20
C SER A 74 31.78 13.53 6.65
N ASN A 75 32.45 14.52 7.26
CA ASN A 75 32.19 14.95 8.64
C ASN A 75 30.85 15.71 8.81
N LEU A 76 30.12 16.00 7.72
CA LEU A 76 28.87 16.77 7.76
C LEU A 76 27.68 15.90 7.35
N LEU A 77 26.74 15.77 8.28
CA LEU A 77 25.54 14.92 8.19
C LEU A 77 24.49 15.35 7.15
N ASN A 78 24.52 16.58 6.60
CA ASN A 78 23.35 17.11 5.88
C ASN A 78 23.55 17.43 4.39
N GLU A 79 24.74 17.77 3.93
CA GLU A 79 24.90 18.31 2.56
C GLU A 79 25.75 17.44 1.61
N PHE A 80 26.41 16.39 2.11
CA PHE A 80 27.26 15.50 1.30
C PHE A 80 26.65 14.12 0.96
N PHE A 81 25.39 13.86 1.34
CA PHE A 81 24.59 12.74 0.81
C PHE A 81 24.50 12.76 -0.74
N ILE A 82 24.83 13.91 -1.31
CA ILE A 82 24.45 14.40 -2.62
C ILE A 82 25.44 13.98 -3.72
N ASN A 83 26.70 13.63 -3.42
CA ASN A 83 27.70 13.39 -4.47
C ASN A 83 28.06 11.92 -4.75
N ASN A 84 27.88 11.01 -3.77
CA ASN A 84 28.20 9.60 -4.03
C ASN A 84 26.96 8.81 -4.45
N PHE A 85 26.77 8.73 -5.76
CA PHE A 85 25.69 7.98 -6.42
C PHE A 85 25.54 6.55 -5.87
N MET A 86 26.64 5.85 -5.65
CA MET A 86 26.62 4.46 -5.18
C MET A 86 26.05 4.36 -3.76
N LEU A 87 26.44 5.26 -2.86
CA LEU A 87 25.91 5.25 -1.49
C LEU A 87 24.42 5.59 -1.46
N SER A 88 24.00 6.57 -2.26
CA SER A 88 22.58 6.93 -2.40
C SER A 88 21.75 5.76 -2.91
N MET A 89 22.29 4.93 -3.82
CA MET A 89 21.63 3.72 -4.30
C MET A 89 21.50 2.65 -3.22
N ILE A 90 22.55 2.40 -2.42
CA ILE A 90 22.50 1.42 -1.33
C ILE A 90 21.43 1.85 -0.31
N MET A 91 21.48 3.11 0.11
CA MET A 91 20.51 3.66 1.06
C MET A 91 19.07 3.58 0.52
N ASN A 92 18.83 4.03 -0.72
CA ASN A 92 17.51 3.97 -1.33
C ASN A 92 17.03 2.53 -1.53
N SER A 93 17.90 1.60 -1.92
CA SER A 93 17.54 0.18 -2.07
C SER A 93 17.10 -0.44 -0.74
N SER A 94 17.75 -0.05 0.37
CA SER A 94 17.38 -0.51 1.71
C SER A 94 15.98 -0.03 2.13
N LEU A 95 15.64 1.24 1.88
CA LEU A 95 14.32 1.80 2.19
C LEU A 95 13.23 1.19 1.30
N LEU A 96 13.53 0.98 0.01
CA LEU A 96 12.62 0.32 -0.93
C LEU A 96 12.36 -1.15 -0.57
N MET A 97 13.39 -1.85 -0.07
CA MET A 97 13.25 -3.19 0.48
C MET A 97 12.33 -3.20 1.70
N LYS A 98 12.44 -2.20 2.61
CA LYS A 98 11.51 -2.06 3.75
C LYS A 98 10.05 -1.87 3.35
N MET A 99 9.79 -1.18 2.24
CA MET A 99 8.43 -0.97 1.72
C MET A 99 7.86 -2.15 0.93
N GLY A 100 8.71 -3.05 0.44
CA GLY A 100 8.32 -4.11 -0.48
C GLY A 100 8.12 -3.62 -1.92
N ALA A 101 8.83 -2.56 -2.33
CA ALA A 101 8.84 -2.13 -3.74
C ALA A 101 9.60 -3.16 -4.60
N ALA A 102 9.16 -3.37 -5.83
CA ALA A 102 9.87 -4.28 -6.73
C ALA A 102 11.20 -3.64 -7.21
N PRO A 103 12.28 -4.42 -7.39
CA PRO A 103 12.37 -5.89 -7.41
C PRO A 103 12.34 -6.58 -6.02
N PHE A 104 12.50 -5.85 -4.92
CA PHE A 104 12.56 -6.39 -3.54
C PHE A 104 11.21 -6.82 -2.94
N HIS A 105 10.24 -7.15 -3.78
CA HIS A 105 8.83 -7.31 -3.39
C HIS A 105 8.44 -8.72 -2.90
N PHE A 106 9.26 -9.75 -3.16
CA PHE A 106 8.86 -11.16 -2.97
C PHE A 106 8.38 -11.48 -1.56
N TRP A 107 8.97 -10.85 -0.54
CA TRP A 107 8.58 -11.05 0.84
C TRP A 107 7.17 -10.56 1.15
N PHE A 108 6.71 -9.52 0.46
CA PHE A 108 5.54 -8.76 0.87
C PHE A 108 4.23 -9.56 0.69
N PRO A 109 3.95 -10.20 -0.46
CA PRO A 109 2.78 -11.07 -0.61
C PRO A 109 2.81 -12.30 0.28
N GLU A 110 3.98 -12.90 0.51
CA GLU A 110 4.13 -14.10 1.34
C GLU A 110 3.78 -13.82 2.81
N ILE A 111 4.29 -12.71 3.36
CA ILE A 111 4.00 -12.33 4.74
C ILE A 111 2.52 -12.04 4.90
N ILE A 112 1.92 -11.29 3.97
CA ILE A 112 0.51 -10.90 4.03
C ILE A 112 -0.44 -12.11 4.07
N GLU A 113 -0.08 -13.22 3.44
CA GLU A 113 -0.90 -14.45 3.50
C GLU A 113 -0.95 -15.07 4.89
N GLY A 114 0.07 -14.87 5.73
CA GLY A 114 0.10 -15.33 7.12
C GLY A 114 -0.57 -14.39 8.12
N LEU A 115 -1.05 -13.20 7.70
CA LEU A 115 -1.55 -12.13 8.58
C LEU A 115 -3.07 -12.04 8.62
N ASN A 116 -3.62 -11.67 9.77
CA ASN A 116 -5.01 -11.23 9.88
C ASN A 116 -5.24 -9.88 9.20
N TRP A 117 -6.51 -9.57 8.87
CA TRP A 117 -6.86 -8.38 8.08
C TRP A 117 -6.38 -7.06 8.70
N MET A 118 -6.48 -6.89 10.02
CA MET A 118 -5.97 -5.69 10.69
C MET A 118 -4.45 -5.57 10.60
N ASN A 119 -3.71 -6.66 10.81
CA ASN A 119 -2.26 -6.65 10.67
C ASN A 119 -1.83 -6.44 9.22
N SER A 120 -2.58 -6.99 8.26
CA SER A 120 -2.34 -6.73 6.83
C SER A 120 -2.55 -5.27 6.47
N LEU A 121 -3.51 -4.57 7.10
CA LEU A 121 -3.72 -3.14 6.93
C LEU A 121 -2.52 -2.35 7.46
N ILE A 122 -2.06 -2.65 8.66
CA ILE A 122 -0.88 -1.99 9.27
C ILE A 122 0.35 -2.15 8.36
N LEU A 123 0.58 -3.36 7.82
CA LEU A 123 1.70 -3.61 6.91
C LEU A 123 1.55 -2.88 5.56
N MET A 124 0.35 -2.85 4.97
CA MET A 124 0.12 -2.17 3.68
C MET A 124 0.17 -0.64 3.79
N THR A 125 0.01 -0.09 4.98
CA THR A 125 -0.16 1.36 5.20
C THR A 125 0.90 1.91 6.14
N TRP A 126 0.74 1.70 7.45
CA TRP A 126 1.56 2.32 8.48
C TRP A 126 3.05 2.02 8.32
N GLN A 127 3.39 0.77 7.99
CA GLN A 127 4.79 0.36 7.78
C GLN A 127 5.45 1.05 6.58
N LYS A 128 4.69 1.65 5.66
CA LYS A 128 5.22 2.38 4.51
C LYS A 128 5.51 3.85 4.81
N ILE A 129 4.92 4.44 5.85
CA ILE A 129 5.02 5.88 6.15
C ILE A 129 6.48 6.29 6.41
N ALA A 130 7.12 5.67 7.39
CA ALA A 130 8.48 6.03 7.80
C ALA A 130 9.51 5.86 6.66
N PRO A 131 9.57 4.71 5.95
CA PRO A 131 10.46 4.58 4.81
C PRO A 131 10.17 5.59 3.69
N MET A 132 8.93 6.05 3.51
CA MET A 132 8.53 6.95 2.40
C MET A 132 8.88 8.39 2.69
N MET A 133 8.73 8.83 3.94
CA MET A 133 9.27 10.10 4.40
C MET A 133 10.81 10.11 4.28
N LEU A 134 11.49 9.02 4.66
CA LEU A 134 12.95 8.96 4.53
C LEU A 134 13.42 8.96 3.08
N LEU A 135 12.70 8.26 2.19
CA LEU A 135 12.97 8.29 0.76
C LEU A 135 12.78 9.69 0.19
N SER A 136 11.77 10.47 0.63
CA SER A 136 11.58 11.82 0.10
C SER A 136 12.80 12.71 0.34
N TYR A 137 13.48 12.55 1.48
CA TYR A 137 14.70 13.31 1.79
C TYR A 137 15.94 12.84 1.02
N SER A 138 16.05 11.55 0.70
CA SER A 138 17.25 10.96 0.08
C SER A 138 17.16 10.84 -1.44
N ILE A 139 15.98 10.96 -2.02
CA ILE A 139 15.76 10.79 -3.45
C ILE A 139 16.29 12.00 -4.21
N LYS A 140 17.18 11.71 -5.16
CA LYS A 140 17.43 12.56 -6.32
C LYS A 140 16.86 11.94 -7.57
N PHE A 141 16.45 12.77 -8.52
CA PHE A 141 16.04 12.33 -9.86
C PHE A 141 17.13 11.48 -10.48
N ASN A 142 16.87 10.17 -10.55
CA ASN A 142 17.85 9.21 -10.98
C ASN A 142 17.18 8.08 -11.75
N ASN A 143 17.85 7.58 -12.78
CA ASN A 143 17.40 6.45 -13.61
C ASN A 143 17.03 5.22 -12.76
N PHE A 144 17.69 5.06 -11.61
CA PHE A 144 17.38 4.01 -10.63
C PHE A 144 15.90 4.01 -10.21
N ILE A 145 15.36 5.17 -9.83
CA ILE A 145 13.99 5.28 -9.31
C ILE A 145 12.99 5.02 -10.43
N ILE A 146 13.29 5.47 -11.65
CA ILE A 146 12.47 5.18 -12.84
C ILE A 146 12.37 3.67 -13.07
N ILE A 147 13.49 2.93 -12.97
CA ILE A 147 13.49 1.47 -13.09
C ILE A 147 12.61 0.83 -12.01
N ILE A 148 12.68 1.31 -10.77
CA ILE A 148 11.85 0.80 -9.67
C ILE A 148 10.36 1.09 -9.89
N ILE A 149 10.01 2.26 -10.41
CA ILE A 149 8.63 2.61 -10.77
C ILE A 149 8.11 1.65 -11.85
N LEU A 150 8.89 1.42 -12.91
CA LEU A 150 8.53 0.48 -13.98
C LEU A 150 8.37 -0.94 -13.44
N MET A 151 9.31 -1.42 -12.64
CA MET A 151 9.27 -2.78 -12.07
C MET A 151 8.11 -2.96 -11.09
N SER A 152 7.85 -1.99 -10.21
CA SER A 152 6.77 -2.06 -9.22
C SER A 152 5.39 -2.07 -9.88
N THR A 153 5.18 -1.24 -10.90
CA THR A 153 3.92 -1.23 -11.66
C THR A 153 3.73 -2.49 -12.52
N LEU A 154 4.79 -3.00 -13.15
CA LEU A 154 4.77 -4.29 -13.88
C LEU A 154 4.41 -5.46 -12.97
N ILE A 155 5.20 -5.63 -11.91
CA ILE A 155 5.09 -6.79 -11.05
C ILE A 155 3.78 -6.74 -10.29
N GLY A 156 3.41 -5.59 -9.72
CA GLY A 156 2.14 -5.43 -9.02
C GLY A 156 0.92 -5.72 -9.90
N SER A 157 1.01 -5.46 -11.21
CA SER A 157 -0.08 -5.73 -12.14
C SER A 157 -0.14 -7.18 -12.62
N ILE A 158 0.96 -7.71 -13.17
CA ILE A 158 0.99 -9.05 -13.77
C ILE A 158 0.82 -10.14 -12.71
N SER A 159 1.56 -10.06 -11.60
CA SER A 159 1.52 -11.11 -10.59
C SER A 159 0.19 -11.16 -9.82
N GLY A 160 -0.54 -10.03 -9.74
CA GLY A 160 -1.88 -9.96 -9.17
C GLY A 160 -2.92 -10.74 -9.97
N LEU A 161 -2.74 -10.88 -11.30
CA LEU A 161 -3.65 -11.61 -12.17
C LEU A 161 -3.82 -13.07 -11.75
N ASN A 162 -2.76 -13.74 -11.26
CA ASN A 162 -2.84 -15.18 -10.98
C ASN A 162 -3.21 -15.52 -9.52
N GLN A 163 -3.61 -14.53 -8.71
CA GLN A 163 -3.90 -14.77 -7.30
C GLN A 163 -5.38 -15.06 -7.02
N ILE A 164 -5.62 -16.06 -6.16
CA ILE A 164 -6.96 -16.45 -5.66
C ILE A 164 -7.17 -15.94 -4.23
N SER A 165 -6.10 -15.76 -3.45
CA SER A 165 -6.19 -15.21 -2.09
C SER A 165 -6.33 -13.69 -2.15
N MET A 166 -7.33 -13.16 -1.44
CA MET A 166 -7.62 -11.72 -1.41
C MET A 166 -6.48 -10.93 -0.77
N ARG A 167 -5.81 -11.53 0.21
CA ARG A 167 -4.66 -10.94 0.89
C ARG A 167 -3.49 -10.71 -0.07
N LYS A 168 -3.09 -11.71 -0.88
CA LYS A 168 -2.04 -11.53 -1.91
C LYS A 168 -2.45 -10.56 -3.00
N LEU A 169 -3.72 -10.58 -3.41
CA LEU A 169 -4.20 -9.63 -4.42
C LEU A 169 -4.10 -8.19 -3.92
N MET A 170 -4.50 -7.92 -2.67
CA MET A 170 -4.30 -6.61 -2.03
C MET A 170 -2.82 -6.27 -1.84
N ALA A 171 -1.96 -7.27 -1.61
CA ALA A 171 -0.53 -7.04 -1.52
C ALA A 171 0.04 -6.51 -2.85
N TYR A 172 -0.29 -7.18 -3.97
CA TYR A 172 0.16 -6.78 -5.30
C TYR A 172 -0.44 -5.46 -5.77
N SER A 173 -1.70 -5.16 -5.41
CA SER A 173 -2.23 -3.82 -5.66
C SER A 173 -1.45 -2.75 -4.89
N SER A 174 -1.05 -3.02 -3.65
CA SER A 174 -0.23 -2.08 -2.87
C SER A 174 1.17 -1.85 -3.48
N ILE A 175 1.72 -2.86 -4.16
CA ILE A 175 3.00 -2.74 -4.89
C ILE A 175 2.80 -1.85 -6.13
N ASN A 176 1.67 -2.00 -6.84
CA ASN A 176 1.34 -1.11 -7.96
C ASN A 176 1.11 0.34 -7.49
N HIS A 177 0.32 0.56 -6.43
CA HIS A 177 0.13 1.89 -5.87
C HIS A 177 1.42 2.50 -5.34
N LEU A 178 2.35 1.69 -4.81
CA LEU A 178 3.71 2.15 -4.48
C LEU A 178 4.45 2.70 -5.70
N GLY A 179 4.36 2.04 -6.86
CA GLY A 179 4.94 2.57 -8.10
C GLY A 179 4.39 3.93 -8.49
N TRP A 180 3.07 4.14 -8.33
CA TRP A 180 2.46 5.46 -8.51
C TRP A 180 2.94 6.48 -7.47
N MET A 181 3.02 6.11 -6.19
CA MET A 181 3.52 7.03 -5.17
C MET A 181 4.99 7.41 -5.42
N LEU A 182 5.84 6.46 -5.83
CA LEU A 182 7.24 6.71 -6.16
C LEU A 182 7.39 7.62 -7.39
N SER A 183 6.48 7.55 -8.37
CA SER A 183 6.55 8.45 -9.53
C SER A 183 6.29 9.90 -9.21
N SER A 184 5.56 10.19 -8.12
CA SER A 184 5.32 11.57 -7.69
C SER A 184 6.59 12.26 -7.14
N PHE A 185 7.55 11.49 -6.64
CA PHE A 185 8.89 12.00 -6.29
C PHE A 185 9.63 12.57 -7.50
N LEU A 186 9.26 12.21 -8.74
CA LEU A 186 9.85 12.78 -9.96
C LEU A 186 9.46 14.24 -10.21
N PHE A 187 8.54 14.82 -9.43
CA PHE A 187 8.19 16.25 -9.53
C PHE A 187 8.12 16.96 -8.20
N ASN A 188 7.34 16.43 -7.25
CA ASN A 188 7.05 17.13 -6.01
C ASN A 188 6.85 16.14 -4.87
N GLU A 189 7.66 16.31 -3.82
CA GLU A 189 7.59 15.52 -2.60
C GLU A 189 6.24 15.66 -1.87
N MET A 190 5.47 16.73 -2.07
CA MET A 190 4.17 16.84 -1.38
C MET A 190 3.09 15.95 -2.02
N LEU A 191 3.21 15.63 -3.32
CA LEU A 191 2.17 14.88 -4.05
C LEU A 191 2.01 13.44 -3.56
N TRP A 192 3.09 12.79 -3.12
CA TRP A 192 3.00 11.42 -2.63
C TRP A 192 2.18 11.36 -1.34
N ILE A 193 2.26 12.38 -0.47
CA ILE A 193 1.50 12.43 0.79
C ILE A 193 0.01 12.47 0.49
N ASN A 194 -0.41 13.31 -0.47
CA ASN A 194 -1.80 13.35 -0.92
C ASN A 194 -2.26 12.00 -1.50
N TYR A 195 -1.42 11.36 -2.31
CA TYR A 195 -1.71 10.03 -2.84
C TYR A 195 -1.89 9.01 -1.71
N PHE A 196 -0.96 8.99 -0.75
CA PHE A 196 -0.96 8.03 0.35
C PHE A 196 -2.19 8.17 1.24
N ILE A 197 -2.60 9.40 1.57
CA ILE A 197 -3.80 9.64 2.39
C ILE A 197 -5.05 9.09 1.71
N LEU A 198 -5.22 9.36 0.41
CA LEU A 198 -6.35 8.85 -0.36
C LEU A 198 -6.28 7.32 -0.44
N TYR A 199 -5.12 6.76 -0.76
CA TYR A 199 -4.91 5.30 -0.78
C TYR A 199 -5.24 4.63 0.55
N PHE A 200 -4.79 5.21 1.68
CA PHE A 200 -5.07 4.75 3.03
C PHE A 200 -6.57 4.67 3.30
N TYR A 201 -7.30 5.73 2.95
CA TYR A 201 -8.75 5.77 3.12
C TYR A 201 -9.46 4.66 2.33
N MET A 202 -9.10 4.48 1.06
CA MET A 202 -9.70 3.45 0.22
C MET A 202 -9.44 2.04 0.76
N LEU A 203 -8.22 1.78 1.22
CA LEU A 203 -7.84 0.50 1.81
C LEU A 203 -8.63 0.19 3.09
N ILE A 204 -8.77 1.15 4.01
CA ILE A 204 -9.54 0.95 5.25
C ILE A 204 -10.97 0.55 4.90
N SER A 205 -11.60 1.23 3.95
CA SER A 205 -12.98 0.95 3.56
C SER A 205 -13.19 -0.50 3.11
N LEU A 206 -12.23 -1.06 2.35
CA LEU A 206 -12.30 -2.43 1.83
C LEU A 206 -11.89 -3.47 2.86
N ILE A 207 -10.78 -3.25 3.55
CA ILE A 207 -10.27 -4.19 4.55
C ILE A 207 -11.28 -4.30 5.70
N TYR A 208 -11.99 -3.23 6.05
CA TYR A 208 -13.05 -3.30 7.06
C TYR A 208 -14.19 -4.25 6.65
N ILE A 209 -14.63 -4.21 5.39
CA ILE A 209 -15.65 -5.14 4.86
C ILE A 209 -15.10 -6.57 4.87
N LEU A 210 -13.87 -6.76 4.38
CA LEU A 210 -13.19 -8.07 4.33
C LEU A 210 -13.02 -8.68 5.72
N ASN A 211 -12.68 -7.86 6.72
CA ASN A 211 -12.50 -8.29 8.11
C ASN A 211 -13.84 -8.64 8.78
N LYS A 212 -14.89 -7.81 8.62
CA LYS A 212 -16.21 -8.08 9.20
C LYS A 212 -16.78 -9.41 8.73
N PHE A 213 -16.53 -9.76 7.46
CA PHE A 213 -17.00 -11.01 6.85
C PHE A 213 -15.96 -12.13 6.84
N LYS A 214 -14.76 -11.89 7.37
CA LYS A 214 -13.62 -12.84 7.40
C LYS A 214 -13.37 -13.51 6.04
N ILE A 215 -13.38 -12.72 4.96
CA ILE A 215 -13.23 -13.25 3.61
C ILE A 215 -11.75 -13.24 3.23
N PHE A 216 -11.16 -14.41 2.99
CA PHE A 216 -9.74 -14.55 2.64
C PHE A 216 -9.50 -15.01 1.20
N TYR A 217 -10.46 -15.73 0.62
CA TYR A 217 -10.36 -16.26 -0.75
C TYR A 217 -11.52 -15.77 -1.62
N MET A 218 -11.26 -15.65 -2.92
CA MET A 218 -12.26 -15.29 -3.93
C MET A 218 -13.53 -16.15 -3.87
N LYS A 219 -13.39 -17.46 -3.62
CA LYS A 219 -14.52 -18.39 -3.53
C LYS A 219 -15.49 -18.08 -2.38
N GLN A 220 -14.98 -17.53 -1.27
CA GLN A 220 -15.80 -17.19 -0.10
C GLN A 220 -16.67 -15.95 -0.33
N MET A 221 -16.26 -15.05 -1.23
CA MET A 221 -17.03 -13.85 -1.59
C MET A 221 -18.44 -14.20 -2.05
N PHE A 222 -18.54 -15.24 -2.87
CA PHE A 222 -19.79 -15.70 -3.44
C PHE A 222 -20.84 -16.02 -2.36
N LEU A 223 -20.45 -16.75 -1.31
CA LEU A 223 -21.38 -17.22 -0.28
C LEU A 223 -21.86 -16.11 0.65
N ILE A 224 -21.01 -15.12 0.93
CA ILE A 224 -21.26 -14.15 2.00
C ILE A 224 -21.90 -12.87 1.46
N LEU A 225 -21.46 -12.39 0.28
CA LEU A 225 -21.99 -11.16 -0.30
C LEU A 225 -23.38 -11.34 -0.92
N ASN A 226 -23.75 -12.55 -1.33
CA ASN A 226 -25.10 -12.82 -1.84
C ASN A 226 -26.20 -12.68 -0.78
N LYS A 227 -25.86 -12.69 0.53
CA LYS A 227 -26.84 -12.52 1.61
C LYS A 227 -27.38 -11.09 1.73
N ASN A 228 -26.64 -10.08 1.25
CA ASN A 228 -27.10 -8.70 1.29
C ASN A 228 -26.65 -7.94 0.04
N THR A 229 -27.61 -7.62 -0.83
CA THR A 229 -27.39 -6.94 -2.11
C THR A 229 -26.70 -5.59 -1.95
N MET A 230 -27.03 -4.82 -0.89
CA MET A 230 -26.41 -3.52 -0.65
C MET A 230 -24.91 -3.63 -0.36
N ILE A 231 -24.51 -4.58 0.48
CA ILE A 231 -23.10 -4.80 0.82
C ILE A 231 -22.32 -5.24 -0.42
N LYS A 232 -22.93 -6.08 -1.24
CA LYS A 232 -22.38 -6.52 -2.54
C LYS A 232 -22.13 -5.34 -3.49
N PHE A 233 -23.09 -4.41 -3.62
CA PHE A 233 -22.89 -3.19 -4.40
C PHE A 233 -21.79 -2.29 -3.83
N ILE A 234 -21.83 -2.00 -2.53
CA ILE A 234 -20.81 -1.17 -1.86
C ILE A 234 -19.41 -1.75 -2.05
N PHE A 235 -19.28 -3.07 -1.91
CA PHE A 235 -18.02 -3.76 -2.08
C PHE A 235 -17.47 -3.63 -3.50
N SER A 236 -18.34 -3.77 -4.51
CA SER A 236 -17.96 -3.61 -5.92
C SER A 236 -17.50 -2.19 -6.24
N LEU A 237 -18.21 -1.18 -5.75
CA LEU A 237 -17.87 0.23 -5.95
C LEU A 237 -16.53 0.58 -5.29
N ASN A 238 -16.29 0.05 -4.08
CA ASN A 238 -15.00 0.25 -3.41
C ASN A 238 -13.83 -0.36 -4.22
N PHE A 239 -13.99 -1.50 -4.89
CA PHE A 239 -12.94 -2.03 -5.76
C PHE A 239 -12.72 -1.22 -7.04
N LEU A 240 -13.80 -0.74 -7.67
CA LEU A 240 -13.69 0.17 -8.82
C LEU A 240 -12.95 1.46 -8.44
N SER A 241 -13.21 1.94 -7.23
CA SER A 241 -12.56 3.12 -6.70
C SER A 241 -11.07 2.91 -6.39
N LEU A 242 -10.64 1.73 -5.90
CA LEU A 242 -9.21 1.35 -5.88
C LEU A 242 -8.59 1.24 -7.29
N GLY A 243 -9.37 0.80 -8.27
CA GLY A 243 -8.98 0.78 -9.68
C GLY A 243 -8.65 2.17 -10.24
N GLY A 244 -9.22 3.22 -9.64
CA GLY A 244 -9.04 4.60 -10.08
C GLY A 244 -9.79 4.88 -11.37
N LEU A 245 -11.05 4.44 -11.47
CA LEU A 245 -11.95 4.85 -12.54
C LEU A 245 -12.60 6.21 -12.22
N PRO A 246 -12.73 7.14 -13.19
CA PRO A 246 -13.67 8.24 -13.04
C PRO A 246 -15.08 7.64 -12.95
N PRO A 247 -15.96 7.99 -11.98
CA PRO A 247 -16.08 9.20 -11.14
C PRO A 247 -15.61 9.07 -9.67
N PHE A 248 -14.86 8.02 -9.31
CA PHE A 248 -14.57 7.72 -7.90
C PHE A 248 -13.33 8.44 -7.34
N LEU A 249 -13.23 8.53 -6.00
CA LEU A 249 -12.14 9.24 -5.30
C LEU A 249 -10.73 8.74 -5.70
N GLY A 250 -10.55 7.43 -5.92
CA GLY A 250 -9.23 6.87 -6.25
C GLY A 250 -8.69 7.26 -7.64
N PHE A 251 -9.49 7.91 -8.50
CA PHE A 251 -8.98 8.50 -9.74
C PHE A 251 -8.18 9.78 -9.49
N MET A 252 -8.57 10.59 -8.50
CA MET A 252 -7.97 11.89 -8.17
C MET A 252 -6.43 11.83 -8.01
N PRO A 253 -5.85 10.94 -7.19
CA PRO A 253 -4.41 10.96 -6.96
C PRO A 253 -3.62 10.47 -8.19
N LYS A 254 -4.19 9.56 -9.00
CA LYS A 254 -3.59 9.16 -10.28
C LYS A 254 -3.65 10.30 -11.29
N TRP A 255 -4.78 11.01 -11.35
CA TRP A 255 -4.96 12.13 -12.26
C TRP A 255 -3.97 13.26 -12.01
N LEU A 256 -3.73 13.64 -10.75
CA LEU A 256 -2.69 14.61 -10.40
C LEU A 256 -1.31 14.18 -10.90
N ILE A 257 -0.94 12.92 -10.67
CA ILE A 257 0.34 12.39 -11.13
C ILE A 257 0.44 12.38 -12.66
N ILE A 258 -0.65 12.02 -13.36
CA ILE A 258 -0.71 12.04 -14.82
C ILE A 258 -0.45 13.44 -15.36
N GLN A 259 -1.07 14.47 -14.76
CA GLN A 259 -0.90 15.87 -15.17
C GLN A 259 0.53 16.36 -15.01
N HIS A 260 1.22 15.95 -13.94
CA HIS A 260 2.62 16.33 -13.75
C HIS A 260 3.57 15.53 -14.66
N LEU A 261 3.37 14.21 -14.79
CA LEU A 261 4.21 13.34 -15.64
C LEU A 261 4.11 13.67 -17.13
N SER A 262 2.98 14.17 -17.61
CA SER A 262 2.78 14.42 -19.05
C SER A 262 3.74 15.45 -19.63
N MET A 263 4.32 16.33 -18.80
CA MET A 263 5.25 17.36 -19.27
C MET A 263 6.63 16.80 -19.62
N ASN A 264 7.19 15.93 -18.76
CA ASN A 264 8.60 15.51 -18.87
C ASN A 264 8.80 14.01 -19.11
N TYR A 265 7.85 13.14 -18.73
CA TYR A 265 8.03 11.68 -18.71
C TYR A 265 6.88 10.92 -19.39
N MET A 266 6.59 11.28 -20.64
CA MET A 266 5.46 10.70 -21.39
C MET A 266 5.54 9.18 -21.56
N PHE A 267 6.73 8.62 -21.82
CA PHE A 267 6.89 7.16 -21.96
C PHE A 267 6.62 6.40 -20.66
N LEU A 268 7.13 6.91 -19.53
CA LEU A 268 6.88 6.32 -18.21
C LEU A 268 5.37 6.37 -17.89
N LEU A 269 4.73 7.50 -18.19
CA LEU A 269 3.30 7.69 -18.00
C LEU A 269 2.47 6.67 -18.78
N LEU A 270 2.72 6.53 -20.09
CA LEU A 270 2.00 5.59 -20.95
C LEU A 270 2.11 4.15 -20.42
N PHE A 271 3.31 3.76 -20.00
CA PHE A 271 3.56 2.46 -19.42
C PHE A 271 2.76 2.23 -18.13
N MET A 272 2.79 3.20 -17.22
CA MET A 272 2.05 3.11 -15.94
C MET A 272 0.54 3.02 -16.16
N ILE A 273 0.00 3.77 -17.15
CA ILE A 273 -1.42 3.71 -17.50
C ILE A 273 -1.78 2.31 -18.01
N LEU A 274 -0.99 1.73 -18.93
CA LEU A 274 -1.22 0.36 -19.43
C LEU A 274 -1.22 -0.68 -18.31
N MET A 275 -0.23 -0.61 -17.39
CA MET A 275 -0.17 -1.51 -16.24
C MET A 275 -1.35 -1.31 -15.28
N SER A 276 -1.86 -0.08 -15.14
CA SER A 276 -3.03 0.19 -14.31
C SER A 276 -4.31 -0.45 -14.87
N LEU A 277 -4.46 -0.55 -16.19
CA LEU A 277 -5.59 -1.26 -16.82
C LEU A 277 -5.56 -2.76 -16.51
N ILE A 278 -4.37 -3.36 -16.48
CA ILE A 278 -4.20 -4.75 -16.04
C ILE A 278 -4.63 -4.92 -14.57
N THR A 279 -4.34 -3.94 -13.71
CA THR A 279 -4.82 -4.00 -12.32
C THR A 279 -6.33 -3.89 -12.19
N LEU A 280 -6.94 -3.06 -13.04
CA LEU A 280 -8.38 -2.96 -13.11
C LEU A 280 -9.01 -4.30 -13.52
N PHE A 281 -8.38 -5.06 -14.42
CA PHE A 281 -8.89 -6.36 -14.84
C PHE A 281 -9.03 -7.36 -13.68
N PHE A 282 -8.02 -7.50 -12.80
CA PHE A 282 -8.18 -8.42 -11.66
C PHE A 282 -9.15 -7.91 -10.61
N TYR A 283 -9.34 -6.60 -10.47
CA TYR A 283 -10.44 -6.05 -9.65
C TYR A 283 -11.81 -6.38 -10.25
N MET A 284 -11.96 -6.26 -11.58
CA MET A 284 -13.18 -6.66 -12.27
C MET A 284 -13.47 -8.14 -12.08
N ARG A 285 -12.44 -9.01 -12.09
CA ARG A 285 -12.62 -10.43 -11.77
C ARG A 285 -13.17 -10.66 -10.36
N ILE A 286 -12.70 -9.91 -9.37
CA ILE A 286 -13.25 -9.96 -8.00
C ILE A 286 -14.72 -9.55 -8.01
N ILE A 287 -15.02 -8.42 -8.65
CA ILE A 287 -16.37 -7.91 -8.75
C ILE A 287 -17.29 -8.94 -9.42
N TYR A 288 -16.86 -9.55 -10.53
CA TYR A 288 -17.63 -10.58 -11.22
C TYR A 288 -17.90 -11.81 -10.36
N SER A 289 -16.92 -12.27 -9.58
CA SER A 289 -17.13 -13.38 -8.65
C SER A 289 -18.18 -13.08 -7.58
N SER A 290 -18.32 -11.81 -7.19
CA SER A 290 -19.35 -11.37 -6.25
C SER A 290 -20.70 -11.13 -6.96
N LEU A 291 -20.71 -10.56 -8.17
CA LEU A 291 -21.90 -10.11 -8.89
C LEU A 291 -22.66 -11.24 -9.60
N ILE A 292 -21.97 -12.06 -10.38
CA ILE A 292 -22.61 -12.80 -11.49
C ILE A 292 -23.02 -14.23 -11.11
N PHE A 293 -22.42 -14.85 -10.09
CA PHE A 293 -22.38 -16.31 -10.04
C PHE A 293 -23.58 -17.08 -9.43
N MET A 294 -24.73 -16.44 -9.17
CA MET A 294 -26.06 -17.04 -8.85
C MET A 294 -26.75 -16.19 -7.78
N ASN A 295 -27.82 -15.50 -8.15
CA ASN A 295 -28.76 -14.93 -7.19
C ASN A 295 -29.73 -16.04 -6.74
N ASN A 296 -29.25 -16.99 -5.93
CA ASN A 296 -30.15 -17.93 -5.24
C ASN A 296 -30.84 -17.17 -4.10
N GLN A 297 -31.77 -16.28 -4.45
CA GLN A 297 -32.76 -15.82 -3.49
C GLN A 297 -33.72 -16.96 -3.26
N LEU A 298 -33.42 -17.77 -2.23
CA LEU A 298 -34.41 -18.68 -1.69
C LEU A 298 -35.58 -17.82 -1.20
N ILE A 299 -36.73 -17.95 -1.86
CA ILE A 299 -37.99 -17.23 -1.56
C ILE A 299 -38.38 -17.36 -0.08
N PHE A 300 -37.88 -18.40 0.60
CA PHE A 300 -38.19 -18.76 1.99
C PHE A 300 -37.00 -18.66 2.96
N ASN A 301 -36.11 -17.68 2.84
CA ASN A 301 -35.05 -17.47 3.83
C ASN A 301 -35.03 -16.03 4.36
N SER A 302 -36.08 -15.67 5.12
CA SER A 302 -36.22 -14.40 5.83
C SER A 302 -35.40 -14.28 7.12
N LEU A 303 -34.57 -15.28 7.47
CA LEU A 303 -34.04 -15.40 8.83
C LEU A 303 -32.61 -14.88 9.03
N ILE A 304 -31.85 -14.56 7.97
CA ILE A 304 -30.47 -14.07 8.12
C ILE A 304 -30.26 -12.80 7.32
N THR A 305 -30.96 -11.73 7.73
CA THR A 305 -30.62 -10.38 7.28
C THR A 305 -29.35 -9.93 8.00
N ILE A 306 -28.23 -9.92 7.28
CA ILE A 306 -27.01 -9.30 7.80
C ILE A 306 -27.30 -7.80 7.91
N LYS A 307 -27.41 -7.31 9.15
CA LYS A 307 -27.58 -5.88 9.43
C LYS A 307 -26.37 -5.12 8.87
N ILE A 308 -26.64 -4.21 7.94
CA ILE A 308 -25.63 -3.31 7.39
C ILE A 308 -25.13 -2.46 8.54
N ASN A 309 -23.81 -2.43 8.72
CA ASN A 309 -23.24 -1.55 9.73
C ASN A 309 -23.19 -0.14 9.14
N SER A 310 -23.71 0.85 9.89
CA SER A 310 -23.68 2.27 9.48
C SER A 310 -22.27 2.74 9.15
N ILE A 311 -21.27 2.22 9.86
CA ILE A 311 -19.84 2.49 9.62
C ILE A 311 -19.41 2.09 8.20
N ILE A 312 -19.90 0.95 7.67
CA ILE A 312 -19.57 0.52 6.30
C ILE A 312 -20.11 1.52 5.30
N LEU A 313 -21.36 1.95 5.49
CA LEU A 313 -22.02 2.90 4.59
C LEU A 313 -21.29 4.24 4.58
N ILE A 314 -20.97 4.80 5.76
CA ILE A 314 -20.28 6.08 5.90
C ILE A 314 -18.90 6.01 5.23
N MET A 315 -18.13 4.97 5.52
CA MET A 315 -16.79 4.81 4.93
C MET A 315 -16.86 4.66 3.41
N SER A 316 -17.84 3.91 2.89
CA SER A 316 -18.02 3.78 1.45
C SER A 316 -18.58 5.03 0.76
N PHE A 317 -19.32 5.87 1.47
CA PHE A 317 -19.93 7.05 0.86
C PHE A 317 -18.86 8.02 0.36
N PHE A 318 -17.84 8.30 1.18
CA PHE A 318 -16.75 9.18 0.76
C PHE A 318 -15.82 8.55 -0.28
N SER A 319 -15.62 7.22 -0.28
CA SER A 319 -14.78 6.57 -1.31
C SER A 319 -15.44 6.68 -2.68
N ILE A 320 -16.77 6.63 -2.72
CA ILE A 320 -17.57 6.69 -3.95
C ILE A 320 -17.73 8.12 -4.44
N ASN A 321 -18.23 9.02 -3.58
CA ASN A 321 -18.61 10.39 -3.97
C ASN A 321 -17.49 11.42 -3.77
N GLY A 322 -16.37 11.02 -3.19
CA GLY A 322 -15.36 11.98 -2.73
C GLY A 322 -14.73 12.82 -3.84
N LEU A 323 -14.63 12.31 -5.08
CA LEU A 323 -14.09 13.10 -6.18
C LEU A 323 -14.99 14.33 -6.47
N ILE A 324 -16.30 14.12 -6.53
CA ILE A 324 -17.28 15.20 -6.75
C ILE A 324 -17.21 16.22 -5.61
N ILE A 325 -17.15 15.73 -4.36
CA ILE A 325 -17.07 16.59 -3.16
C ILE A 325 -15.81 17.47 -3.21
N ILE A 326 -14.66 16.89 -3.53
CA ILE A 326 -13.39 17.63 -3.61
C ILE A 326 -13.43 18.67 -4.74
N THR A 327 -13.95 18.29 -5.92
CA THR A 327 -14.05 19.26 -7.03
C THR A 327 -15.01 20.40 -6.73
N MET A 328 -16.10 20.14 -5.99
CA MET A 328 -17.00 21.20 -5.56
C MET A 328 -16.33 22.12 -4.55
N LEU A 329 -15.62 21.58 -3.55
CA LEU A 329 -14.90 22.38 -2.56
C LEU A 329 -13.83 23.27 -3.21
N ASN A 330 -13.07 22.76 -4.17
CA ASN A 330 -12.05 23.53 -4.88
C ASN A 330 -12.62 24.61 -5.81
N ASN A 331 -13.90 24.56 -6.16
CA ASN A 331 -14.53 25.65 -6.93
C ASN A 331 -15.04 26.79 -6.01
N TYR A 332 -15.11 26.56 -4.70
CA TYR A 332 -15.52 27.55 -3.71
C TYR A 332 -14.34 28.19 -2.94
N LEU A 333 -13.15 27.60 -3.04
CA LEU A 333 -11.86 28.13 -2.54
C LEU A 333 -11.09 28.74 -3.72
#